data_AF-A0A2M7ILH0-F1
#
_entry.id   AF-A0A2M7ILH0-F1
#
_cell.length_a   1.000
_cell.length_b   1.000
_cell.length_c   1.000
_cell.angle_alpha   90.00
_cell.angle_beta   90.00
_cell.angle_gamma   90.00
#
_symmetry.space_group_name_H-M   'P 1'
#
loop_
_entity.id
_entity.type
_entity.pdbx_description
1 polymer ?
#
loop_
_entity_poly.entity_id
_entity_poly.type
_entity_poly.pdbx_seq_one_letter_code
_entity_poly.pdbx_strand_id
1 'polypeptide(L)'
;MDSIHPYARPAAEASECVAEQKGNDGFWQFADGLFENQSRLGESLYQELAGNLGLNLDQFNNCLSSRKYKGKVEEDYQEGIRTGVRGTPGNFINGQSTPGALPYEQMENIIDNLL
;
A
#
# COMPACT_ATOMS: atom_id res chain seq x y z
N MET A 1 -6.04 11.72 -0.58
CA MET A 1 -6.16 10.31 -1.02
C MET A 1 -7.31 10.15 -2.02
N ASP A 2 -8.56 10.20 -1.54
CA ASP A 2 -9.75 9.89 -2.36
C ASP A 2 -10.03 10.88 -3.49
N SER A 3 -9.57 12.14 -3.34
CA SER A 3 -9.66 13.17 -4.37
C SER A 3 -8.63 13.03 -5.51
N ILE A 4 -7.58 12.22 -5.31
CA ILE A 4 -6.53 12.01 -6.31
C ILE A 4 -6.85 10.76 -7.13
N HIS A 5 -7.23 9.67 -6.45
CA HIS A 5 -7.53 8.40 -7.11
C HIS A 5 -8.69 7.68 -6.39
N PRO A 6 -9.82 7.40 -7.07
CA PRO A 6 -11.02 6.86 -6.42
C PRO A 6 -10.81 5.48 -5.81
N TYR A 7 -9.87 4.70 -6.36
CA TYR A 7 -9.56 3.35 -5.88
C TYR A 7 -8.42 3.29 -4.85
N ALA A 8 -7.79 4.42 -4.50
CA ALA A 8 -6.63 4.40 -3.59
C ALA A 8 -6.98 3.74 -2.25
N ARG A 9 -8.08 4.15 -1.63
CA ARG A 9 -8.49 3.63 -0.32
C ARG A 9 -8.99 2.19 -0.37
N PRO A 10 -9.88 1.80 -1.30
CA PRO A 10 -10.25 0.39 -1.46
C PRO A 10 -9.05 -0.53 -1.73
N ALA A 11 -8.09 -0.10 -2.54
CA ALA A 11 -6.89 -0.88 -2.83
C ALA A 11 -6.01 -1.04 -1.58
N ALA A 12 -5.79 0.03 -0.80
CA ALA A 12 -5.04 -0.04 0.44
C ALA A 12 -5.69 -0.99 1.46
N GLU A 13 -7.02 -0.92 1.63
CA GLU A 13 -7.73 -1.84 2.52
C GLU A 13 -7.69 -3.30 2.04
N ALA A 14 -7.77 -3.54 0.73
CA ALA A 14 -7.60 -4.87 0.16
C ALA A 14 -6.19 -5.42 0.42
N SER A 15 -5.14 -4.59 0.30
CA SER A 15 -3.77 -4.99 0.61
C SER A 15 -3.59 -5.40 2.08
N GLU A 16 -4.22 -4.70 3.02
CA GLU A 16 -4.23 -5.09 4.44
C GLU A 16 -4.97 -6.41 4.68
N CYS A 17 -6.09 -6.64 3.99
CA CYS A 17 -6.79 -7.93 4.03
C CYS A 17 -5.94 -9.08 3.48
N VAL A 18 -5.06 -8.80 2.51
CA VAL A 18 -4.09 -9.79 2.02
C VAL A 18 -2.98 -10.03 3.04
N ALA A 19 -2.42 -8.96 3.60
CA ALA A 19 -1.39 -9.02 4.63
C ALA A 19 -1.85 -9.82 5.86
N GLU A 20 -3.12 -9.71 6.25
CA GLU A 20 -3.71 -10.50 7.34
C GLU A 20 -3.54 -12.01 7.15
N GLN A 21 -3.66 -12.51 5.92
CA GLN A 21 -3.61 -13.95 5.63
C GLN A 21 -2.22 -14.43 5.19
N LYS A 22 -1.43 -13.58 4.53
CA LYS A 22 -0.19 -13.97 3.85
C LYS A 22 1.04 -13.17 4.30
N GLY A 23 0.89 -12.26 5.27
CA GLY A 23 1.97 -11.43 5.76
C GLY A 23 2.54 -10.48 4.70
N ASN A 24 3.76 -10.01 4.95
CA ASN A 24 4.42 -9.01 4.11
C ASN A 24 4.66 -9.51 2.68
N ASP A 25 5.01 -10.77 2.50
CA ASP A 25 5.27 -11.33 1.16
C ASP A 25 4.00 -11.27 0.29
N GLY A 26 2.86 -11.67 0.85
CA GLY A 26 1.59 -11.57 0.15
C GLY A 26 1.14 -10.13 -0.11
N PHE A 27 1.40 -9.22 0.83
CA PHE A 27 1.17 -7.79 0.63
C PHE A 27 1.92 -7.27 -0.60
N TRP A 28 3.23 -7.53 -0.70
CA TRP A 28 4.04 -7.03 -1.81
C TRP A 28 3.62 -7.63 -3.14
N GLN A 29 3.37 -8.94 -3.20
CA GLN A 29 2.86 -9.59 -4.42
C GLN A 29 1.51 -9.03 -4.87
N PHE A 30 0.61 -8.72 -3.93
CA PHE A 30 -0.67 -8.10 -4.26
C PHE A 30 -0.49 -6.64 -4.72
N ALA A 31 0.33 -5.86 -4.03
CA ALA A 31 0.64 -4.48 -4.39
C ALA A 31 1.23 -4.39 -5.81
N ASP A 32 2.18 -5.26 -6.15
CA ASP A 32 2.74 -5.34 -7.51
C ASP A 32 1.64 -5.61 -8.54
N GLY A 33 0.78 -6.60 -8.28
CA GLY A 33 -0.37 -6.91 -9.14
C GLY A 33 -1.33 -5.73 -9.34
N LEU A 34 -1.55 -4.90 -8.30
CA LEU A 34 -2.34 -3.68 -8.41
C LEU A 34 -1.65 -2.64 -9.33
N PHE A 35 -0.34 -2.42 -9.16
CA PHE A 35 0.43 -1.47 -9.97
C PHE A 35 0.52 -1.87 -11.45
N GLU A 36 0.64 -3.17 -11.72
CA GLU A 36 0.62 -3.72 -13.08
C GLU A 36 -0.75 -3.58 -13.77
N ASN A 37 -1.84 -3.52 -12.98
CA ASN A 37 -3.22 -3.53 -13.48
C ASN A 37 -3.99 -2.25 -13.11
N GLN A 38 -3.32 -1.10 -13.02
CA GLN A 38 -3.91 0.17 -12.55
C GLN A 38 -5.22 0.58 -13.27
N SER A 39 -5.37 0.25 -14.56
CA SER A 39 -6.58 0.55 -15.33
C SER A 39 -7.79 -0.31 -14.97
N ARG A 40 -7.59 -1.41 -14.23
CA ARG A 40 -8.60 -2.40 -13.83
C ARG A 40 -8.88 -2.39 -12.33
N LEU A 41 -8.34 -1.41 -11.59
CA LEU A 41 -8.54 -1.30 -10.14
C LEU A 41 -10.04 -1.33 -9.80
N GLY A 42 -10.37 -2.12 -8.78
CA GLY A 42 -11.74 -2.42 -8.38
C GLY A 42 -11.86 -3.82 -7.79
N GLU A 43 -13.00 -4.11 -7.16
CA GLU A 43 -13.22 -5.34 -6.41
C GLU A 43 -12.94 -6.62 -7.21
N SER A 44 -13.30 -6.65 -8.50
CA SER A 44 -13.06 -7.81 -9.36
C SER A 44 -11.57 -8.14 -9.49
N LEU A 45 -10.71 -7.12 -9.70
CA LEU A 45 -9.27 -7.32 -9.76
C LEU A 45 -8.71 -7.74 -8.39
N TYR A 46 -9.23 -7.15 -7.30
CA TYR A 46 -8.76 -7.49 -5.95
C TYR A 46 -9.04 -8.96 -5.61
N GLN A 47 -10.22 -9.46 -5.96
CA GLN A 47 -10.57 -10.88 -5.78
C GLN A 47 -9.73 -11.79 -6.69
N GLU A 48 -9.49 -11.40 -7.94
CA GLU A 48 -8.62 -12.13 -8.88
C GLU A 48 -7.20 -12.28 -8.32
N LEU A 49 -6.58 -11.17 -7.91
CA LEU A 49 -5.22 -11.17 -7.36
C LEU A 49 -5.17 -11.95 -6.03
N ALA A 50 -6.13 -11.76 -5.13
CA ALA A 50 -6.21 -12.53 -3.88
C ALA A 50 -6.36 -14.04 -4.15
N GLY A 51 -7.16 -14.42 -5.15
CA GLY A 51 -7.33 -15.81 -5.56
C GLY A 51 -6.03 -16.42 -6.11
N ASN A 52 -5.32 -15.68 -6.95
CA ASN A 52 -4.03 -16.10 -7.52
C ASN A 52 -2.96 -16.33 -6.44
N LEU A 53 -3.02 -15.58 -5.33
CA LEU A 53 -2.15 -15.76 -4.16
C LEU A 53 -2.62 -16.89 -3.22
N GLY A 54 -3.70 -17.59 -3.57
CA GLY A 54 -4.24 -18.71 -2.82
C GLY A 54 -4.77 -18.30 -1.44
N LEU A 55 -5.43 -17.14 -1.35
CA LEU A 55 -6.14 -16.72 -0.14
C LEU A 55 -7.46 -17.47 0.02
N ASN A 56 -7.96 -17.51 1.25
CA ASN A 56 -9.36 -17.82 1.49
C ASN A 56 -10.21 -16.61 1.05
N LEU A 57 -10.92 -16.76 -0.07
CA LEU A 57 -11.71 -15.68 -0.66
C LEU A 57 -12.92 -15.28 0.19
N ASP A 58 -13.52 -16.19 0.96
CA ASP A 58 -14.62 -15.82 1.86
C ASP A 58 -14.11 -14.93 2.99
N GLN A 59 -12.96 -15.26 3.59
CA GLN A 59 -12.33 -14.41 4.59
C GLN A 59 -11.90 -13.06 4.01
N PHE A 60 -11.32 -13.06 2.81
CA PHE A 60 -10.92 -11.83 2.11
C PHE A 60 -12.12 -10.93 1.81
N ASN A 61 -13.18 -11.48 1.24
CA ASN A 61 -14.40 -10.74 0.91
C ASN A 61 -15.08 -10.18 2.15
N ASN A 62 -15.12 -10.95 3.24
CA ASN A 62 -15.63 -10.47 4.53
C ASN A 62 -14.78 -9.31 5.08
N CYS A 63 -13.45 -9.43 5.04
CA CYS A 63 -12.53 -8.37 5.47
C CYS A 63 -12.73 -7.07 4.69
N LEU A 64 -12.82 -7.17 3.35
CA LEU A 64 -12.98 -6.01 2.47
C LEU A 64 -14.37 -5.37 2.60
N SER A 65 -15.44 -6.18 2.57
CA SER A 65 -16.82 -5.69 2.66
C SER A 65 -17.16 -5.10 4.03
N SER A 66 -16.58 -5.63 5.11
CA SER A 66 -16.71 -5.05 6.45
C SER A 66 -15.84 -3.81 6.65
N ARG A 67 -15.00 -3.45 5.66
CA ARG A 67 -14.05 -2.33 5.73
C ARG A 67 -13.15 -2.43 6.97
N LYS A 68 -12.72 -3.66 7.30
CA LYS A 68 -12.01 -3.99 8.55
C LYS A 68 -10.81 -3.07 8.81
N TYR A 69 -10.08 -2.71 7.76
CA TYR A 69 -8.86 -1.91 7.83
C TYR A 69 -9.04 -0.42 7.53
N LYS A 70 -10.28 0.07 7.39
CA LYS A 70 -10.56 1.50 7.14
C LYS A 70 -9.90 2.41 8.17
N GLY A 71 -9.95 2.03 9.46
CA GLY A 71 -9.36 2.81 10.55
C GLY A 71 -7.84 2.91 10.42
N LYS A 72 -7.17 1.77 10.21
CA LYS A 72 -5.71 1.71 10.02
C LYS A 72 -5.27 2.54 8.81
N VAL A 73 -5.90 2.35 7.65
CA VAL A 73 -5.55 3.08 6.43
C VAL A 73 -5.74 4.60 6.60
N GLU A 74 -6.77 5.03 7.33
CA GLU A 74 -6.96 6.45 7.65
C GLU A 74 -5.89 6.96 8.61
N GLU A 75 -5.52 6.19 9.63
CA GLU A 75 -4.44 6.56 10.57
C GLU A 75 -3.10 6.71 9.85
N ASP A 76 -2.72 5.75 8.99
CA ASP A 76 -1.50 5.77 8.20
C ASP A 76 -1.48 7.00 7.25
N TYR A 77 -2.62 7.32 6.63
CA TYR A 77 -2.76 8.51 5.79
C TYR A 77 -2.57 9.81 6.58
N GLN A 78 -3.19 9.92 7.76
CA GLN A 78 -3.05 11.10 8.63
C GLN A 78 -1.64 11.21 9.21
N GLU A 79 -0.97 10.09 9.48
CA GLU A 79 0.45 10.09 9.86
C GLU A 79 1.33 10.65 8.75
N GLY A 80 1.14 10.21 7.51
CA GLY A 80 1.86 10.77 6.37
C GLY A 80 1.71 12.29 6.27
N ILE A 81 0.49 12.81 6.44
CA ILE A 81 0.22 14.25 6.46
C ILE A 81 0.98 14.93 7.61
N ARG A 82 0.86 14.41 8.84
CA ARG A 82 1.51 14.98 10.04
C ARG A 82 3.03 15.03 9.92
N THR A 83 3.62 14.00 9.30
CA THR A 83 5.06 13.89 9.07
C THR A 83 5.53 14.73 7.87
N GLY A 84 4.61 15.37 7.15
CA GLY A 84 4.91 16.33 6.09
C GLY A 84 5.02 15.71 4.69
N VAL A 85 4.49 14.51 4.47
CA VAL A 85 4.37 13.91 3.13
C VAL A 85 3.47 14.78 2.27
N ARG A 86 3.99 15.22 1.11
CA ARG A 86 3.26 16.04 0.12
C ARG A 86 2.97 15.32 -1.19
N GLY A 87 3.51 14.11 -1.36
CA GLY A 87 3.40 13.33 -2.57
C GLY A 87 4.12 11.99 -2.42
N THR A 88 3.96 11.12 -3.42
CA THR A 88 4.54 9.78 -3.43
C THR A 88 5.64 9.66 -4.49
N PRO A 89 6.75 8.95 -4.20
CA PRO A 89 7.12 8.46 -2.87
C PRO A 89 7.58 9.61 -1.94
N GLY A 90 7.30 9.48 -0.64
CA GLY A 90 7.74 10.40 0.41
C GLY A 90 8.51 9.63 1.48
N ASN A 91 9.83 9.58 1.35
CA ASN A 91 10.68 8.75 2.21
C ASN A 91 11.17 9.54 3.43
N PHE A 92 11.45 8.82 4.52
CA PHE A 92 12.11 9.34 5.71
C PHE A 92 13.19 8.36 6.16
N ILE A 93 14.43 8.82 6.28
CA ILE A 93 15.59 7.99 6.65
C ILE A 93 16.13 8.55 7.96
N ASN A 94 16.03 7.78 9.05
CA ASN A 94 16.36 8.24 10.41
C ASN A 94 15.73 9.59 10.79
N GLY A 95 14.47 9.82 10.37
CA GLY A 95 13.71 11.05 10.62
C GLY A 95 14.02 12.21 9.67
N GLN A 96 14.99 12.08 8.77
CA GLN A 96 15.25 13.08 7.72
C GLN A 96 14.36 12.84 6.51
N SER A 97 13.68 13.90 6.06
CA SER A 97 12.81 13.81 4.87
C SER A 97 13.63 13.70 3.59
N THR A 98 13.32 12.69 2.78
CA THR A 98 13.93 12.40 1.48
C THR A 98 12.82 12.22 0.44
N PRO A 99 12.20 13.33 -0.01
CA PRO A 99 11.03 13.27 -0.89
C PRO A 99 11.39 12.85 -2.32
N GLY A 100 10.46 12.16 -2.97
CA GLY A 100 10.54 11.82 -4.39
C GLY A 100 11.24 10.48 -4.67
N ALA A 101 11.07 10.02 -5.91
CA ALA A 101 11.71 8.81 -6.41
C ALA A 101 13.15 9.13 -6.79
N LEU A 102 14.09 8.84 -5.89
CA LEU A 102 15.52 8.98 -6.15
C LEU A 102 16.06 7.73 -6.86
N PRO A 103 17.09 7.86 -7.71
CA PRO A 103 17.85 6.71 -8.19
C PRO A 103 18.38 5.88 -7.02
N TYR A 104 18.46 4.56 -7.22
CA TYR A 104 18.96 3.63 -6.19
C TYR A 104 20.29 4.10 -5.57
N GLU A 105 21.26 4.48 -6.40
CA GLU A 105 22.58 4.94 -5.94
C GLU A 105 22.49 6.18 -5.04
N GLN A 106 21.55 7.10 -5.30
CA GLN A 106 21.36 8.27 -4.43
C GLN A 106 20.73 7.87 -3.09
N MET A 107 19.78 6.94 -3.11
CA MET A 107 19.16 6.42 -1.90
C MET A 107 20.18 5.66 -1.04
N GLU A 108 21.01 4.82 -1.65
CA GLU A 108 22.10 4.07 -1.01
C GLU A 108 23.09 5.03 -0.32
N ASN A 109 23.57 6.04 -1.04
CA ASN A 109 24.45 7.05 -0.46
C ASN A 109 23.83 7.79 0.73
N ILE A 110 22.52 8.10 0.71
CA ILE A 110 21.86 8.76 1.84
C ILE A 110 21.82 7.82 3.05
N ILE A 111 21.49 6.55 2.84
CA ILE A 111 21.46 5.55 3.90
C ILE A 111 22.86 5.37 4.51
N ASP A 112 23.89 5.18 3.68
CA ASP A 112 25.26 4.95 4.13
C ASP A 112 25.81 6.12 4.96
N ASN A 113 25.43 7.36 4.64
CA ASN A 113 25.83 8.55 5.40
C ASN A 113 25.09 8.72 6.74
N LEU A 114 24.06 7.90 7.00
CA LEU A 114 23.22 7.96 8.20
C LEU A 114 23.38 6.74 9.14
N LEU A 115 24.22 5.78 8.76
CA LEU A 115 24.63 4.62 9.58
C LEU A 115 25.93 4.91 10.36
#